data_AF-A0A3A9W7W3-F1
#
_entry.id   AF-A0A3A9W7W3-F1
#
_cell.length_a   1.000
_cell.length_b   1.000
_cell.length_c   1.000
_cell.angle_alpha   90.00
_cell.angle_beta   90.00
_cell.angle_gamma   90.00
#
_symmetry.space_group_name_H-M   'P 1'
#
loop_
_entity.id
_entity.type
_entity.pdbx_description
1 polymer ?
#
loop_
_entity_poly.entity_id
_entity_poly.type
_entity_poly.pdbx_seq_one_letter_code
_entity_poly.pdbx_strand_id
1 'polypeptide(L)'
;MKVILLVLISIALVSCNISESREEYFTRLTGLEILESIDLTSKSENYLFNGDGHTSLIFQTSEKQMKRWISNSPPWSLSEWKRGIVDFEIGLHTNFGISQGNISVTTVNDSTFYSGSEKMISILTDKDNYYSYEERCCSERYNDLRFHNGTLLIINPNSKTVYLSIWDN
;
A
#
# COMPACT_ATOMS: atom_id res chain seq x y z
N MET A 1 24.18 66.56 -5.86
CA MET A 1 24.83 65.29 -5.46
C MET A 1 23.72 64.35 -5.00
N LYS A 2 23.35 63.35 -5.80
CA LYS A 2 22.22 62.44 -5.52
C LYS A 2 22.72 61.25 -4.69
N VAL A 3 22.17 61.07 -3.49
CA VAL A 3 22.36 59.85 -2.70
C VAL A 3 21.30 58.84 -3.14
N ILE A 4 21.71 57.73 -3.73
CA ILE A 4 20.83 56.63 -4.13
C ILE A 4 20.77 55.65 -2.95
N LEU A 5 19.58 55.55 -2.34
CA LEU A 5 19.27 54.59 -1.29
C LEU A 5 18.96 53.24 -1.95
N LEU A 6 19.86 52.27 -1.80
CA LEU A 6 19.64 50.88 -2.22
C LEU A 6 18.86 50.14 -1.12
N VAL A 7 17.58 49.89 -1.37
CA VAL A 7 16.76 49.01 -0.54
C VAL A 7 16.99 47.57 -1.00
N LEU A 8 17.75 46.80 -0.22
CA LEU A 8 17.88 45.35 -0.37
C LEU A 8 16.62 44.68 0.18
N ILE A 9 15.73 44.25 -0.72
CA ILE A 9 14.60 43.37 -0.38
C ILE A 9 15.14 41.94 -0.40
N SER A 10 15.47 41.41 0.78
CA SER A 10 15.72 39.98 0.96
C SER A 10 14.40 39.24 0.93
N ILE A 11 14.08 38.62 -0.21
CA ILE A 11 12.95 37.68 -0.32
C ILE A 11 13.35 36.42 0.46
N ALA A 12 12.85 36.28 1.68
CA ALA A 12 12.91 35.02 2.41
C ALA A 12 12.00 34.02 1.66
N LEU A 13 12.62 33.08 0.95
CA LEU A 13 11.94 31.88 0.46
C LEU A 13 11.49 31.09 1.69
N VAL A 14 10.23 31.27 2.08
CA VAL A 14 9.57 30.39 3.03
C VAL A 14 9.35 29.08 2.28
N SER A 15 10.27 28.14 2.44
CA SER A 15 10.06 26.74 2.08
C SER A 15 8.95 26.21 2.99
N CYS A 16 7.70 26.38 2.56
CA CYS A 16 6.57 25.71 3.18
C CYS A 16 6.76 24.23 2.85
N ASN A 17 7.28 23.45 3.80
CA ASN A 17 7.29 22.00 3.72
C ASN A 17 5.84 21.52 3.83
N ILE A 18 5.10 21.56 2.72
CA ILE A 18 3.79 20.95 2.62
C ILE A 18 4.05 19.45 2.68
N SER A 19 3.71 18.83 3.81
CA SER A 19 3.67 17.36 3.91
C SER A 19 2.66 16.84 2.90
N GLU A 20 3.07 15.88 2.07
CA GLU A 20 2.17 15.17 1.16
C GLU A 20 0.97 14.60 1.94
N SER A 21 -0.24 14.77 1.40
CA SER A 21 -1.45 14.15 1.96
C SER A 21 -1.45 12.64 1.72
N ARG A 22 -2.31 11.90 2.42
CA ARG A 22 -2.36 10.42 2.28
C ARG A 22 -2.93 10.02 0.93
N GLU A 23 -3.84 10.84 0.42
CA GLU A 23 -4.48 10.71 -0.86
C GLU A 23 -3.48 10.90 -1.99
N GLU A 24 -2.63 11.94 -1.88
CA GLU A 24 -1.52 12.18 -2.80
C GLU A 24 -0.49 11.04 -2.72
N TYR A 25 -0.11 10.60 -1.52
CA TYR A 25 0.80 9.47 -1.33
C TYR A 25 0.26 8.19 -1.99
N PHE A 26 -1.00 7.84 -1.74
CA PHE A 26 -1.66 6.68 -2.35
C PHE A 26 -1.71 6.79 -3.88
N THR A 27 -2.12 7.95 -4.39
CA THR A 27 -2.23 8.20 -5.84
C THR A 27 -0.85 8.12 -6.50
N ARG A 28 0.19 8.68 -5.87
CA ARG A 28 1.57 8.63 -6.38
C ARG A 28 2.11 7.21 -6.46
N LEU A 29 1.80 6.36 -5.47
CA LEU A 29 2.28 4.98 -5.43
C LEU A 29 1.55 4.03 -6.38
N THR A 30 0.24 4.22 -6.53
CA THR A 30 -0.63 3.27 -7.25
C THR A 30 -1.05 3.77 -8.62
N GLY A 31 -0.97 5.08 -8.87
CA GLY A 31 -1.59 5.73 -10.03
C GLY A 31 -3.12 5.80 -9.95
N LEU A 32 -3.74 5.34 -8.87
CA LEU A 32 -5.19 5.32 -8.71
C LEU A 32 -5.67 6.63 -8.10
N GLU A 33 -6.17 7.52 -8.95
CA GLU A 33 -6.69 8.82 -8.50
C GLU A 33 -7.88 8.65 -7.53
N ILE A 34 -7.82 9.38 -6.43
CA ILE A 34 -8.90 9.57 -5.46
C ILE A 34 -9.71 10.80 -5.87
N LEU A 35 -10.94 10.60 -6.33
CA LEU A 35 -11.83 11.68 -6.80
C LEU A 35 -12.98 11.98 -5.81
N GLU A 36 -13.14 11.12 -4.81
CA GLU A 36 -14.16 11.22 -3.79
C GLU A 36 -13.51 11.13 -2.40
N SER A 37 -14.14 11.71 -1.38
CA SER A 37 -13.63 11.67 -0.01
C SER A 37 -13.47 10.23 0.46
N ILE A 38 -12.33 9.94 1.09
CA ILE A 38 -12.07 8.65 1.74
C ILE A 38 -12.34 8.77 3.25
N ASP A 39 -12.85 7.69 3.85
CA ASP A 39 -12.95 7.58 5.30
C ASP A 39 -11.80 6.73 5.83
N LEU A 40 -10.89 7.37 6.55
CA LEU A 40 -9.68 6.74 7.06
C LEU A 40 -10.00 5.93 8.30
N THR A 41 -10.01 4.61 8.16
CA THR A 41 -10.28 3.68 9.26
C THR A 41 -9.04 3.35 10.07
N SER A 42 -7.84 3.31 9.48
CA SER A 42 -6.59 3.19 10.25
C SER A 42 -5.33 3.49 9.43
N LYS A 43 -4.33 4.07 10.08
CA LYS A 43 -2.95 4.18 9.58
C LYS A 43 -2.01 3.56 10.60
N SER A 44 -1.16 2.62 10.17
CA SER A 44 0.06 2.31 10.90
C SER A 44 1.25 2.79 10.07
N GLU A 45 1.96 3.76 10.59
CA GLU A 45 3.33 4.01 10.17
C GLU A 45 4.25 3.39 11.21
N ASN A 46 4.74 2.19 10.93
CA ASN A 46 5.92 1.71 11.63
C ASN A 46 7.13 2.08 10.77
N TYR A 47 7.57 3.33 10.88
CA TYR A 47 8.86 3.73 10.36
C TYR A 47 9.96 3.09 11.21
N LEU A 48 10.30 1.84 10.93
CA LEU A 48 11.62 1.33 11.29
C LEU A 48 12.59 1.91 10.26
N PHE A 49 13.00 3.16 10.46
CA PHE A 49 14.15 3.73 9.75
C PHE A 49 15.40 2.99 10.23
N ASN A 50 15.70 1.85 9.61
CA ASN A 50 17.00 1.15 9.57
C ASN A 50 16.88 -0.09 8.66
N GLY A 51 16.74 0.09 7.34
CA GLY A 51 16.81 -1.00 6.35
C GLY A 51 15.50 -1.76 6.15
N ASP A 52 14.81 -2.13 7.23
CA ASP A 52 13.62 -2.99 7.19
C ASP A 52 12.38 -2.16 7.57
N GLY A 53 11.58 -1.74 6.59
CA GLY A 53 10.48 -0.80 6.75
C GLY A 53 9.13 -1.40 6.37
N HIS A 54 8.09 -1.11 7.14
CA HIS A 54 6.73 -1.52 6.81
C HIS A 54 5.75 -0.35 6.92
N THR A 55 5.12 0.00 5.80
CA THR A 55 4.11 1.05 5.71
C THR A 55 2.78 0.44 5.28
N SER A 56 1.69 0.86 5.92
CA SER A 56 0.35 0.46 5.49
C SER A 56 -0.66 1.59 5.54
N LEU A 57 -1.66 1.50 4.66
CA LEU A 57 -2.83 2.36 4.63
C LEU A 57 -4.09 1.50 4.55
N ILE A 58 -5.06 1.78 5.43
CA ILE A 58 -6.40 1.21 5.36
C ILE A 58 -7.41 2.35 5.35
N PHE A 59 -8.27 2.35 4.34
CA PHE A 59 -9.33 3.34 4.25
C PHE A 59 -10.55 2.77 3.54
N GLN A 60 -11.69 3.40 3.76
CA GLN A 60 -12.92 3.12 3.04
C GLN A 60 -13.18 4.18 1.98
N THR A 61 -13.82 3.77 0.90
CA THR A 61 -14.25 4.68 -0.16
C THR A 61 -15.56 4.21 -0.78
N SER A 62 -16.11 4.98 -1.72
CA SER A 62 -17.38 4.65 -2.34
C SER A 62 -17.27 3.45 -3.28
N GLU A 63 -18.39 2.75 -3.45
CA GLU A 63 -18.51 1.67 -4.44
C GLU A 63 -18.23 2.18 -5.87
N LYS A 64 -18.59 3.42 -6.17
CA LYS A 64 -18.35 4.06 -7.47
C LYS A 64 -16.85 4.25 -7.71
N GLN A 65 -16.10 4.72 -6.73
CA GLN A 65 -14.65 4.86 -6.81
C GLN A 65 -13.97 3.50 -6.98
N MET A 66 -14.38 2.49 -6.20
CA MET A 66 -13.86 1.13 -6.33
C MET A 66 -14.13 0.52 -7.71
N LYS A 67 -15.37 0.63 -8.20
CA LYS A 67 -15.73 0.14 -9.54
C LYS A 67 -14.89 0.80 -10.62
N ARG A 68 -14.61 2.11 -10.49
CA ARG A 68 -13.72 2.81 -11.43
C ARG A 68 -12.33 2.17 -11.43
N TRP A 69 -11.71 1.96 -10.27
CA TRP A 69 -10.37 1.37 -10.20
C TRP A 69 -10.34 -0.07 -10.72
N ILE A 70 -11.30 -0.91 -10.31
CA ILE A 70 -11.39 -2.32 -10.71
C ILE A 70 -11.67 -2.48 -12.21
N SER A 71 -12.39 -1.54 -12.83
CA SER A 71 -12.69 -1.58 -14.27
C SER A 71 -11.53 -1.10 -15.15
N ASN A 72 -10.47 -0.55 -14.56
CA ASN A 72 -9.25 -0.15 -15.25
C ASN A 72 -8.12 -1.13 -14.93
N SER A 73 -7.00 -1.00 -15.64
CA SER A 73 -5.80 -1.78 -15.33
C SER A 73 -5.36 -1.56 -13.88
N PRO A 74 -4.93 -2.64 -13.18
CA PRO A 74 -4.37 -2.49 -11.85
C PRO A 74 -3.08 -1.66 -11.90
N PRO A 75 -2.62 -1.15 -10.75
CA PRO A 75 -1.28 -0.61 -10.61
C PRO A 75 -0.20 -1.64 -10.98
N TRP A 76 0.95 -1.10 -11.40
CA TRP A 76 2.20 -1.84 -11.64
C TRP A 76 2.16 -2.76 -12.86
N SER A 77 2.76 -3.95 -12.77
CA SER A 77 3.11 -4.80 -13.91
C SER A 77 2.06 -5.86 -14.27
N LEU A 78 0.97 -5.97 -13.51
CA LEU A 78 -0.11 -6.91 -13.84
C LEU A 78 -0.97 -6.37 -14.99
N SER A 79 -1.32 -7.24 -15.93
CA SER A 79 -2.23 -6.89 -17.04
C SER A 79 -3.69 -6.75 -16.60
N GLU A 80 -4.07 -7.43 -15.52
CA GLU A 80 -5.42 -7.43 -14.95
C GLU A 80 -5.37 -7.64 -13.44
N TRP A 81 -6.43 -7.20 -12.75
CA TRP A 81 -6.58 -7.45 -11.32
C TRP A 81 -6.66 -8.94 -11.04
N LYS A 82 -5.85 -9.44 -10.10
CA LYS A 82 -6.10 -10.78 -9.53
C LYS A 82 -7.35 -10.74 -8.66
N ARG A 83 -8.06 -11.87 -8.57
CA ARG A 83 -9.29 -11.99 -7.80
C ARG A 83 -9.25 -13.12 -6.79
N GLY A 84 -9.79 -12.86 -5.61
CA GLY A 84 -9.97 -13.83 -4.53
C GLY A 84 -8.81 -13.88 -3.55
N ILE A 85 -8.48 -15.10 -3.09
CA ILE A 85 -7.47 -15.33 -2.07
C ILE A 85 -6.11 -14.80 -2.56
N VAL A 86 -5.43 -14.02 -1.71
CA VAL A 86 -4.08 -13.52 -1.96
C VAL A 86 -3.11 -14.69 -1.90
N ASP A 87 -2.23 -14.78 -2.90
CA ASP A 87 -1.18 -15.80 -2.98
C ASP A 87 -0.35 -15.84 -1.68
N PHE A 88 -0.11 -17.05 -1.16
CA PHE A 88 0.57 -17.27 0.11
C PHE A 88 1.99 -16.69 0.13
N GLU A 89 2.70 -16.72 -1.00
CA GLU A 89 4.02 -16.12 -1.11
C GLU A 89 3.99 -14.60 -0.88
N ILE A 90 2.90 -13.92 -1.27
CA ILE A 90 2.75 -12.47 -1.12
C ILE A 90 2.22 -12.14 0.28
N GLY A 91 1.20 -12.89 0.72
CA GLY A 91 0.53 -12.63 1.99
C GLY A 91 1.45 -12.84 3.20
N LEU A 92 2.43 -13.74 3.12
CA LEU A 92 3.40 -13.98 4.19
C LEU A 92 4.23 -12.74 4.56
N HIS A 93 4.53 -11.89 3.58
CA HIS A 93 5.32 -10.66 3.80
C HIS A 93 4.45 -9.43 4.10
N THR A 94 3.14 -9.57 3.99
CA THR A 94 2.18 -8.46 4.12
C THR A 94 1.80 -8.26 5.58
N ASN A 95 1.74 -7.00 6.00
CA ASN A 95 1.05 -6.58 7.22
C ASN A 95 0.21 -5.31 6.92
N PHE A 96 -0.87 -5.05 7.67
CA PHE A 96 -1.69 -3.83 7.50
C PHE A 96 -1.77 -2.99 8.77
N GLY A 97 -0.77 -3.08 9.65
CA GLY A 97 -0.77 -2.33 10.90
C GLY A 97 -1.72 -2.85 11.96
N ILE A 98 -2.24 -4.06 11.77
CA ILE A 98 -3.18 -4.67 12.68
C ILE A 98 -2.38 -5.19 13.88
N SER A 99 -2.71 -4.73 15.10
CA SER A 99 -2.08 -5.21 16.33
C SER A 99 -2.19 -6.73 16.42
N GLN A 100 -1.07 -7.43 16.68
CA GLN A 100 -0.95 -8.90 16.61
C GLN A 100 -1.06 -9.51 15.20
N GLY A 101 -0.90 -8.71 14.15
CA GLY A 101 -1.07 -9.08 12.74
C GLY A 101 -0.01 -10.02 12.14
N ASN A 102 0.68 -10.83 12.95
CA ASN A 102 1.59 -11.83 12.42
C ASN A 102 0.76 -12.92 11.71
N ILE A 103 1.13 -13.20 10.47
CA ILE A 103 0.59 -14.29 9.68
C ILE A 103 1.72 -15.30 9.44
N SER A 104 1.36 -16.57 9.36
CA SER A 104 2.24 -17.62 8.88
C SER A 104 1.51 -18.47 7.87
N VAL A 105 2.26 -19.21 7.08
CA VAL A 105 1.74 -20.14 6.08
C VAL A 105 2.09 -21.55 6.52
N THR A 106 1.08 -22.42 6.58
CA THR A 106 1.26 -23.84 6.93
C THR A 106 0.77 -24.70 5.77
N THR A 107 1.53 -25.75 5.44
CA THR A 107 1.14 -26.74 4.42
C THR A 107 0.90 -28.09 5.08
N VAL A 108 -0.29 -28.65 4.89
CA VAL A 108 -0.67 -29.98 5.35
C VAL A 108 -1.30 -30.73 4.19
N ASN A 109 -0.78 -31.91 3.85
CA ASN A 109 -1.29 -32.75 2.75
C ASN A 109 -1.49 -31.96 1.45
N ASP A 110 -0.44 -31.24 1.01
CA ASP A 110 -0.42 -30.40 -0.19
C ASP A 110 -1.42 -29.23 -0.20
N SER A 111 -2.11 -28.98 0.92
CA SER A 111 -3.00 -27.85 1.10
C SER A 111 -2.31 -26.79 1.95
N THR A 112 -2.17 -25.60 1.39
CA THR A 112 -1.56 -24.45 2.06
C THR A 112 -2.65 -23.56 2.66
N PHE A 113 -2.44 -23.09 3.89
CA PHE A 113 -3.36 -22.20 4.59
C PHE A 113 -2.63 -21.15 5.43
N TYR A 114 -3.29 -20.01 5.59
CA TYR A 114 -2.84 -18.98 6.53
C TYR A 114 -3.19 -19.36 7.97
N SER A 115 -2.31 -19.00 8.90
CA SER A 115 -2.51 -19.10 10.35
C SER A 115 -2.00 -17.84 11.06
N GLY A 116 -2.47 -17.58 12.29
CA GLY A 116 -2.12 -16.38 13.06
C GLY A 116 -3.33 -15.47 13.28
N SER A 117 -3.17 -14.18 13.02
CA SER A 117 -4.22 -13.18 13.25
C SER A 117 -5.49 -13.46 12.44
N GLU A 118 -6.63 -13.69 13.10
CA GLU A 118 -7.92 -13.91 12.44
C GLU A 118 -8.30 -12.77 11.48
N LYS A 119 -7.97 -11.53 11.85
CA LYS A 119 -8.27 -10.37 11.01
C LYS A 119 -7.38 -10.32 9.76
N MET A 120 -6.11 -10.69 9.87
CA MET A 120 -5.25 -10.81 8.68
C MET A 120 -5.69 -11.97 7.80
N ILE A 121 -6.01 -13.13 8.39
CA ILE A 121 -6.52 -14.29 7.66
C ILE A 121 -7.80 -13.91 6.91
N SER A 122 -8.76 -13.23 7.54
CA SER A 122 -10.00 -12.85 6.88
C SER A 122 -9.78 -11.89 5.72
N ILE A 123 -8.86 -10.93 5.85
CA ILE A 123 -8.50 -10.03 4.75
C ILE A 123 -7.86 -10.81 3.59
N LEU A 124 -6.87 -11.66 3.86
CA LEU A 124 -6.10 -12.35 2.82
C LEU A 124 -6.89 -13.49 2.13
N THR A 125 -7.92 -14.03 2.80
CA THR A 125 -8.72 -15.16 2.30
C THR A 125 -10.11 -14.77 1.79
N ASP A 126 -10.46 -13.49 1.79
CA ASP A 126 -11.72 -13.03 1.21
C ASP A 126 -11.74 -13.25 -0.31
N LYS A 127 -12.77 -13.97 -0.79
CA LYS A 127 -12.95 -14.33 -2.20
C LYS A 127 -13.42 -13.16 -3.06
N ASP A 128 -13.91 -12.09 -2.44
CA ASP A 128 -14.36 -10.88 -3.13
C ASP A 128 -13.26 -9.86 -3.37
N ASN A 129 -12.04 -10.11 -2.87
CA ASN A 129 -10.90 -9.25 -3.10
C ASN A 129 -10.54 -9.12 -4.58
N TYR A 130 -10.20 -7.90 -4.97
CA TYR A 130 -9.38 -7.60 -6.13
C TYR A 130 -8.01 -7.17 -5.62
N TYR A 131 -6.93 -7.73 -6.14
CA TYR A 131 -5.60 -7.36 -5.68
C TYR A 131 -4.59 -7.23 -6.82
N SER A 132 -3.65 -6.33 -6.60
CA SER A 132 -2.44 -6.17 -7.39
C SER A 132 -1.24 -6.18 -6.47
N TYR A 133 -0.08 -6.52 -7.00
CA TYR A 133 1.16 -6.50 -6.26
C TYR A 133 2.32 -6.13 -7.18
N GLU A 134 3.37 -5.62 -6.56
CA GLU A 134 4.66 -5.37 -7.21
C GLU A 134 5.75 -5.93 -6.33
N GLU A 135 6.62 -6.73 -6.92
CA GLU A 135 7.88 -7.12 -6.31
C GLU A 135 8.91 -6.05 -6.68
N ARG A 136 9.43 -5.32 -5.69
CA ARG A 136 10.29 -4.15 -5.89
C ARG A 136 11.78 -4.49 -5.89
N CYS A 137 12.16 -5.64 -5.34
CA CYS A 137 13.55 -6.07 -5.30
C CYS A 137 13.74 -7.52 -5.74
N CYS A 138 15.03 -7.83 -5.92
CA CYS A 138 15.61 -9.10 -6.35
C CYS A 138 15.22 -9.53 -7.77
N SER A 139 16.20 -9.44 -8.68
CA SER A 139 16.11 -10.15 -9.95
C SER A 139 15.91 -11.64 -9.71
N GLU A 140 15.29 -12.36 -10.65
CA GLU A 140 15.15 -13.84 -10.71
C GLU A 140 16.44 -14.63 -10.38
N ARG A 141 17.60 -13.98 -10.44
CA ARG A 141 18.90 -14.50 -10.01
C ARG A 141 18.97 -14.87 -8.51
N TYR A 142 18.12 -14.31 -7.66
CA TYR A 142 18.07 -14.57 -6.23
C TYR A 142 16.68 -15.08 -5.83
N ASN A 143 16.31 -16.27 -6.34
CA ASN A 143 15.01 -16.91 -6.06
C ASN A 143 14.69 -17.02 -4.55
N ASP A 144 15.70 -17.07 -3.69
CA ASP A 144 15.53 -17.15 -2.23
C ASP A 144 15.05 -15.84 -1.59
N LEU A 145 14.99 -14.75 -2.37
CA LEU A 145 14.59 -13.41 -1.92
C LEU A 145 13.30 -12.93 -2.60
N ARG A 146 12.49 -13.86 -3.14
CA ARG A 146 11.22 -13.48 -3.74
C ARG A 146 10.34 -12.76 -2.73
N PHE A 147 9.76 -11.64 -3.15
CA PHE A 147 8.95 -10.75 -2.31
C PHE A 147 9.66 -10.27 -1.04
N HIS A 148 10.99 -10.24 -1.01
CA HIS A 148 11.71 -9.65 0.12
C HIS A 148 11.35 -8.17 0.29
N ASN A 149 11.20 -7.45 -0.83
CA ASN A 149 10.60 -6.12 -0.87
C ASN A 149 9.44 -6.11 -1.86
N GLY A 150 8.32 -5.57 -1.42
CA GLY A 150 7.16 -5.54 -2.28
C GLY A 150 6.08 -4.59 -1.81
N THR A 151 5.02 -4.60 -2.60
CA THR A 151 3.82 -3.83 -2.36
C THR A 151 2.62 -4.71 -2.69
N LEU A 152 1.60 -4.68 -1.85
CA LEU A 152 0.31 -5.32 -2.07
C LEU A 152 -0.80 -4.29 -1.92
N LEU A 153 -1.68 -4.22 -2.92
CA LEU A 153 -2.92 -3.46 -2.88
C LEU A 153 -4.10 -4.43 -2.97
N ILE A 154 -5.01 -4.35 -2.02
CA ILE A 154 -6.29 -5.06 -2.02
C ILE A 154 -7.43 -4.04 -2.05
N ILE A 155 -8.38 -4.23 -2.96
CA ILE A 155 -9.67 -3.56 -2.99
C ILE A 155 -10.75 -4.60 -2.71
N ASN A 156 -11.45 -4.45 -1.59
CA ASN A 156 -12.57 -5.32 -1.23
C ASN A 156 -13.90 -4.56 -1.39
N PRO A 157 -14.67 -4.84 -2.46
CA PRO A 157 -15.90 -4.10 -2.77
C PRO A 157 -17.04 -4.38 -1.79
N ASN A 158 -17.06 -5.55 -1.15
CA ASN A 158 -18.10 -5.94 -0.19
C ASN A 158 -18.00 -5.11 1.10
N SER A 159 -16.79 -5.04 1.67
CA SER A 159 -16.49 -4.23 2.86
C SER A 159 -16.20 -2.76 2.56
N LYS A 160 -16.15 -2.38 1.28
CA LYS A 160 -15.75 -1.05 0.81
C LYS A 160 -14.41 -0.58 1.38
N THR A 161 -13.50 -1.52 1.64
CA THR A 161 -12.20 -1.24 2.24
C THR A 161 -11.06 -1.45 1.24
N VAL A 162 -10.09 -0.54 1.28
CA VAL A 162 -8.83 -0.60 0.55
C VAL A 162 -7.72 -0.87 1.56
N TYR A 163 -6.85 -1.82 1.23
CA TYR A 163 -5.68 -2.15 2.01
C TYR A 163 -4.43 -2.00 1.16
N LEU A 164 -3.51 -1.14 1.57
CA LEU A 164 -2.19 -1.01 0.96
C LEU A 164 -1.14 -1.44 1.98
N SER A 165 -0.23 -2.30 1.56
CA SER A 165 0.93 -2.75 2.33
C SER A 165 2.18 -2.57 1.49
N ILE A 166 3.21 -1.96 2.06
CA ILE A 166 4.52 -1.76 1.44
C ILE A 166 5.55 -2.25 2.44
N TRP A 167 6.37 -3.20 2.06
CA TRP A 167 7.42 -3.75 2.90
C TRP A 167 8.76 -3.73 2.17
N ASP A 168 9.80 -3.46 2.93
CA ASP A 168 11.20 -3.64 2.57
C ASP A 168 11.76 -4.47 3.74
N ASN A 169 12.01 -5.77 3.54
CA ASN A 169 12.56 -6.66 4.58
C ASN A 169 14.06 -6.87 4.39
#